data_AF-A0A937IUF9-F1
#
_entry.id   AF-A0A937IUF9-F1
#
_cell.length_a   1.000
_cell.length_b   1.000
_cell.length_c   1.000
_cell.angle_alpha   90.00
_cell.angle_beta   90.00
_cell.angle_gamma   90.00
#
_symmetry.space_group_name_H-M   'P 1'
#
loop_
_entity.id
_entity.type
_entity.pdbx_description
1 polymer ?
#
loop_
_entity_poly.entity_id
_entity_poly.type
_entity_poly.pdbx_seq_one_letter_code
_entity_poly.pdbx_strand_id
1 'polypeptide(L)'
;MTGGQTFFLVTVMALTVAVYSFKWALHFQYLRVKNKKAPGHWTDYYKRNYIHKKDRQWWKESIMLFPLLYPVLLTGKETEDHWLLKIKRTNLALYFILIVLLLAGIYFSKASTLPA
;
A
#
# COMPACT_ATOMS: atom_id res chain seq x y z
N MET A 1 14.76 21.76 13.32
CA MET A 1 13.56 20.92 13.53
C MET A 1 13.49 20.53 14.98
N THR A 2 12.32 20.62 15.61
CA THR A 2 12.14 20.17 17.01
C THR A 2 12.02 18.64 17.07
N GLY A 3 12.28 18.05 18.25
CA GLY A 3 12.14 16.60 18.45
C GLY A 3 10.75 16.06 18.08
N GLY A 4 9.69 16.84 18.34
CA GLY A 4 8.32 16.50 17.96
C GLY A 4 8.09 16.45 16.45
N GLN A 5 8.69 17.37 15.68
CA GLN A 5 8.61 17.36 14.21
C GLN A 5 9.30 16.13 13.62
N THR A 6 10.49 15.79 14.13
CA THR A 6 11.23 14.60 13.71
C THR A 6 10.45 13.33 14.02
N PHE A 7 9.91 13.20 15.24
CA PHE A 7 9.10 12.05 15.62
C PHE A 7 7.88 11.89 14.70
N PHE A 8 7.12 12.98 14.48
CA PHE A 8 5.98 12.98 13.58
C PHE A 8 6.34 12.49 12.17
N LEU A 9 7.41 13.04 11.57
CA LEU A 9 7.81 12.62 10.21
C LEU A 9 8.22 11.16 10.16
N VAL A 10 8.99 10.67 11.14
CA VAL A 10 9.40 9.26 11.21
C VAL A 10 8.17 8.35 11.32
N THR A 11 7.19 8.71 12.16
CA THR A 11 5.94 7.95 12.30
C THR A 11 5.16 7.91 10.99
N VAL A 12 4.99 9.04 10.30
CA VAL A 12 4.25 9.11 9.04
C VAL A 12 4.98 8.35 7.93
N MET A 13 6.32 8.43 7.86
CA MET A 13 7.12 7.67 6.91
C MET A 13 7.01 6.16 7.18
N ALA A 14 7.13 5.73 8.43
CA ALA A 14 6.95 4.32 8.81
C ALA A 14 5.55 3.81 8.46
N LEU A 15 4.52 4.61 8.71
CA LEU A 15 3.14 4.30 8.32
C LEU A 15 2.99 4.17 6.80
N THR A 16 3.62 5.08 6.03
CA THR A 16 3.62 5.03 4.56
C THR A 16 4.20 3.71 4.06
N VAL A 17 5.37 3.32 4.59
CA VAL A 17 6.04 2.05 4.24
C VAL A 17 5.18 0.85 4.65
N ALA A 18 4.56 0.88 5.83
CA ALA A 18 3.70 -0.20 6.30
C ALA A 18 2.47 -0.40 5.39
N VAL A 19 1.77 0.68 5.04
CA VAL A 19 0.60 0.62 4.15
C VAL A 19 1.00 0.19 2.74
N TYR A 20 2.12 0.71 2.22
CA TYR A 20 2.63 0.34 0.91
C TYR A 20 3.04 -1.14 0.86
N SER A 21 3.67 -1.63 1.92
CA SER A 21 4.01 -3.05 2.04
C SER A 21 2.75 -3.90 2.10
N PHE A 22 1.75 -3.51 2.91
CA PHE A 22 0.49 -4.25 3.06
C PHE A 22 -0.27 -4.37 1.73
N LYS A 23 -0.16 -3.35 0.86
CA LYS A 23 -0.70 -3.38 -0.49
C LYS A 23 -0.16 -4.57 -1.31
N TRP A 24 1.11 -4.95 -1.17
CA TRP A 24 1.66 -6.12 -1.85
C TRP A 24 1.00 -7.43 -1.42
N ALA A 25 0.67 -7.56 -0.12
CA ALA A 25 -0.06 -8.72 0.37
C ALA A 25 -1.46 -8.80 -0.25
N LEU A 26 -2.17 -7.67 -0.37
CA LEU A 26 -3.47 -7.62 -1.04
C LEU A 26 -3.37 -7.98 -2.53
N HIS A 27 -2.34 -7.51 -3.22
CA HIS A 27 -2.08 -7.88 -4.61
C HIS A 27 -1.85 -9.38 -4.78
N PHE A 28 -1.10 -9.98 -3.85
CA PHE A 28 -0.85 -11.41 -3.87
C PHE A 28 -2.12 -12.24 -3.64
N GLN A 29 -2.95 -11.85 -2.66
CA GLN A 29 -4.26 -12.47 -2.44
C GLN A 29 -5.19 -12.30 -3.64
N TYR A 30 -5.18 -11.12 -4.27
CA TYR A 30 -5.93 -10.87 -5.50
C TYR A 30 -5.47 -11.76 -6.65
N LEU A 31 -4.16 -11.93 -6.86
CA LEU A 31 -3.63 -12.81 -7.92
C LEU A 31 -4.07 -14.26 -7.72
N ARG A 32 -4.13 -14.76 -6.48
CA ARG A 32 -4.70 -16.08 -6.18
C ARG A 32 -6.18 -16.15 -6.58
N VAL A 33 -6.98 -15.15 -6.19
CA VAL A 33 -8.42 -15.11 -6.50
C VAL A 33 -8.69 -14.99 -7.99
N LYS A 34 -7.95 -14.14 -8.71
CA LYS A 34 -7.98 -14.02 -10.18
C LYS A 34 -7.71 -15.36 -10.88
N ASN A 35 -6.86 -16.20 -10.27
CA ASN A 35 -6.55 -17.55 -10.76
C ASN A 35 -7.44 -18.65 -10.14
N LYS A 36 -8.61 -18.29 -9.60
CA LYS A 36 -9.60 -19.20 -9.00
C LYS A 36 -9.05 -20.03 -7.84
N LYS A 37 -8.14 -19.45 -7.05
CA LYS A 37 -7.57 -20.04 -5.83
C LYS A 37 -8.04 -19.29 -4.60
N ALA A 38 -7.98 -19.97 -3.45
CA ALA A 38 -8.28 -19.33 -2.18
C ALA A 38 -7.26 -18.20 -1.90
N PRO A 39 -7.70 -17.04 -1.39
CA PRO A 39 -6.82 -15.89 -1.16
C PRO A 39 -5.73 -16.19 -0.11
N GLY A 40 -6.04 -16.99 0.91
CA GLY A 40 -5.16 -17.22 2.06
C GLY A 40 -5.09 -16.02 2.99
N HIS A 41 -4.05 -15.95 3.83
CA HIS A 41 -3.86 -14.87 4.80
C HIS A 41 -2.88 -13.82 4.29
N TRP A 42 -3.01 -12.56 4.71
CA TRP A 42 -2.13 -11.47 4.24
C TRP A 42 -0.65 -11.72 4.62
N THR A 43 -0.41 -12.43 5.73
CA THR A 43 0.95 -12.82 6.16
C THR A 43 1.62 -13.81 5.22
N ASP A 44 0.86 -14.52 4.38
CA ASP A 44 1.41 -15.51 3.45
C ASP A 44 2.42 -14.86 2.49
N TYR A 45 2.21 -13.59 2.14
CA TYR A 45 3.13 -12.83 1.31
C TYR A 45 4.51 -12.67 1.97
N TYR A 46 4.57 -12.29 3.25
CA TYR A 46 5.83 -12.06 3.95
C TYR A 46 6.51 -13.34 4.42
N LYS A 47 5.71 -14.34 4.83
CA LYS A 47 6.22 -15.68 5.19
C LYS A 47 6.58 -16.53 3.98
N ARG A 48 6.29 -16.05 2.76
CA ARG A 48 6.46 -16.79 1.50
C ARG A 48 5.77 -18.16 1.55
N ASN A 49 4.58 -18.20 2.13
CA ASN A 49 3.78 -19.41 2.26
C ASN A 49 3.14 -19.76 0.91
N TYR A 50 3.82 -20.59 0.13
CA TYR A 50 3.41 -20.98 -1.21
C TYR A 50 2.59 -22.26 -1.18
N ILE A 51 1.27 -22.10 -1.17
CA ILE A 51 0.28 -23.19 -1.14
C ILE A 51 0.03 -23.72 -2.56
N HIS A 52 0.20 -22.86 -3.57
CA HIS A 52 -0.06 -23.20 -4.97
C HIS A 52 1.21 -23.18 -5.83
N LYS A 53 1.27 -24.04 -6.85
CA LYS A 53 2.44 -24.19 -7.75
C LYS A 53 2.92 -22.87 -8.37
N LYS A 54 1.99 -21.95 -8.66
CA LYS A 54 2.29 -20.64 -9.28
C LYS A 54 2.49 -19.50 -8.27
N ASP A 55 2.37 -19.75 -6.96
CA ASP A 55 2.47 -18.70 -5.95
C ASP A 55 3.80 -17.95 -5.98
N ARG A 56 4.91 -18.64 -6.26
CA ARG A 56 6.22 -17.99 -6.39
C ARG A 56 6.24 -16.94 -7.50
N GLN A 57 5.55 -17.20 -8.61
CA GLN A 57 5.41 -16.26 -9.72
C GLN A 57 4.49 -15.11 -9.32
N TRP A 58 3.31 -15.41 -8.78
CA TRP A 58 2.35 -14.40 -8.35
C TRP A 58 2.91 -13.49 -7.25
N TRP A 59 3.76 -14.02 -6.36
CA TRP A 59 4.45 -13.22 -5.35
C TRP A 59 5.33 -12.14 -6.00
N LYS A 60 6.08 -12.47 -7.06
CA LYS A 60 6.88 -11.49 -7.80
C LYS A 60 6.00 -10.48 -8.53
N GLU A 61 4.94 -10.95 -9.20
CA GLU A 61 4.00 -10.10 -9.95
C GLU A 61 3.28 -9.10 -9.02
N SER A 62 3.01 -9.50 -7.77
CA SER A 62 2.28 -8.69 -6.82
C SER A 62 2.97 -7.36 -6.46
N ILE A 63 4.29 -7.23 -6.62
CA ILE A 63 5.02 -6.00 -6.29
C ILE A 63 4.72 -4.89 -7.31
N MET A 64 4.53 -5.24 -8.59
CA MET A 64 4.31 -4.28 -9.68
C MET A 64 2.86 -4.21 -10.16
N LEU A 65 1.98 -5.05 -9.62
CA LEU A 65 0.56 -4.99 -9.92
C LEU A 65 -0.01 -3.64 -9.48
N PHE A 66 -0.82 -2.98 -10.32
CA PHE A 66 -1.42 -1.67 -10.03
C PHE A 66 -0.43 -0.61 -9.47
N PRO A 67 0.47 -0.10 -10.33
CA PRO A 67 1.38 0.98 -9.97
C PRO A 67 0.61 2.13 -9.32
N LEU A 68 1.25 2.80 -8.37
CA LEU A 68 0.66 3.96 -7.71
C LEU A 68 0.28 5.01 -8.79
N LEU A 69 -0.85 5.69 -8.60
CA LEU A 69 -1.43 6.67 -9.54
C LEU A 69 -2.09 6.08 -10.81
N TYR A 70 -2.00 4.76 -11.04
CA TYR A 70 -2.79 4.12 -12.10
C TYR A 70 -4.18 3.72 -11.60
N PRO A 71 -5.21 3.81 -12.46
CA PRO A 71 -6.56 3.41 -12.09
C PRO A 71 -6.64 1.91 -11.82
N VAL A 72 -7.32 1.55 -10.74
CA VAL A 72 -7.74 0.16 -10.48
C VAL A 72 -9.12 0.00 -11.10
N LEU A 73 -9.17 -0.67 -12.25
CA LEU A 73 -10.39 -0.94 -12.99
C LEU A 73 -11.11 -2.16 -12.40
N LEU A 74 -12.42 -2.05 -12.21
CA LEU A 74 -13.26 -3.18 -11.82
C LEU A 74 -13.50 -4.07 -13.03
N THR A 75 -13.57 -5.38 -12.80
CA THR A 75 -13.72 -6.39 -13.85
C THR A 75 -15.18 -6.83 -14.03
N GLY A 76 -16.09 -6.38 -13.17
CA GLY A 76 -17.51 -6.77 -13.17
C GLY A 76 -17.75 -8.14 -12.54
N LYS A 77 -16.70 -8.78 -12.02
CA LYS A 77 -16.80 -10.06 -11.32
C LYS A 77 -16.74 -9.79 -9.82
N GLU A 78 -17.82 -10.08 -9.12
CA GLU A 78 -17.99 -9.76 -7.70
C GLU A 78 -16.81 -10.21 -6.82
N THR A 79 -16.30 -11.43 -7.03
CA THR A 79 -15.21 -12.00 -6.24
C THR A 79 -13.87 -11.29 -6.48
N GLU A 80 -13.56 -10.89 -7.71
CA GLU A 80 -12.35 -10.12 -8.04
C GLU A 80 -12.51 -8.66 -7.58
N ASP A 81 -13.69 -8.07 -7.82
CA ASP A 81 -14.01 -6.68 -7.51
C ASP A 81 -13.94 -6.39 -6.01
N HIS A 82 -14.31 -7.35 -5.15
CA HIS A 82 -14.10 -7.23 -3.70
C HIS A 82 -12.64 -6.92 -3.33
N TRP A 83 -11.68 -7.57 -3.99
CA TRP A 83 -10.25 -7.34 -3.75
C TRP A 83 -9.75 -6.08 -4.43
N LEU A 84 -10.21 -5.81 -5.66
CA LEU A 84 -9.88 -4.57 -6.37
C LEU A 84 -10.35 -3.33 -5.61
N LEU A 85 -11.53 -3.37 -4.99
CA LEU A 85 -12.03 -2.32 -4.12
C LEU A 85 -11.15 -2.13 -2.88
N LYS A 86 -10.68 -3.20 -2.24
CA LYS A 86 -9.72 -3.11 -1.13
C LYS A 86 -8.42 -2.44 -1.57
N ILE A 87 -7.85 -2.87 -2.69
CA ILE A 87 -6.63 -2.27 -3.26
C ILE A 87 -6.85 -0.79 -3.59
N LYS A 88 -8.00 -0.43 -4.18
CA LYS A 88 -8.37 0.96 -4.48
C LYS A 88 -8.48 1.82 -3.20
N ARG A 89 -9.08 1.29 -2.14
CA ARG A 89 -9.13 1.97 -0.82
C ARG A 89 -7.73 2.14 -0.22
N THR A 90 -6.86 1.13 -0.31
CA THR A 90 -5.47 1.22 0.15
C THR A 90 -4.67 2.26 -0.65
N ASN A 91 -4.88 2.34 -1.97
CA ASN A 91 -4.28 3.42 -2.79
C ASN A 91 -4.76 4.80 -2.36
N LEU A 92 -6.06 4.96 -2.09
CA LEU A 92 -6.61 6.23 -1.60
C LEU A 92 -6.01 6.64 -0.25
N ALA A 93 -5.86 5.68 0.66
CA ALA A 93 -5.19 5.92 1.94
C ALA A 93 -3.72 6.34 1.75
N LEU A 94 -2.99 5.69 0.84
CA LEU A 94 -1.62 6.09 0.49
C LEU A 94 -1.56 7.51 -0.08
N TYR A 95 -2.48 7.88 -0.98
CA TYR A 95 -2.56 9.25 -1.49
C TYR A 95 -2.76 10.27 -0.37
N PHE A 96 -3.66 9.98 0.56
CA PHE A 96 -3.90 10.84 1.71
C PHE A 96 -2.65 11.00 2.59
N ILE A 97 -1.96 9.90 2.91
CA ILE A 97 -0.73 9.93 3.70
C ILE A 97 0.37 10.74 2.99
N LEU A 98 0.52 10.58 1.67
CA LEU A 98 1.49 11.35 0.88
C LEU A 98 1.16 12.85 0.86
N ILE A 99 -0.12 13.22 0.76
CA ILE A 99 -0.56 14.62 0.85
C ILE A 99 -0.21 15.19 2.23
N VAL A 100 -0.49 14.46 3.32
CA VAL A 100 -0.13 14.88 4.69
C VAL A 100 1.38 15.08 4.81
N LEU A 101 2.19 14.17 4.27
CA LEU A 101 3.64 14.26 4.29
C LEU A 101 4.14 15.49 3.53
N LEU A 102 3.57 15.77 2.35
CA LEU A 102 3.89 16.95 1.55
C LEU A 102 3.52 18.25 2.28
N LEU A 103 2.31 18.33 2.84
CA LEU A 103 1.86 19.49 3.62
C LEU A 103 2.72 19.71 4.87
N ALA A 104 3.10 18.63 5.57
CA ALA A 104 4.00 18.70 6.72
C ALA A 104 5.39 19.22 6.33
N GLY A 105 5.93 18.77 5.19
CA GLY A 105 7.19 19.28 4.65
C GLY A 105 7.15 20.79 4.38
N ILE A 106 6.09 21.27 3.73
CA ILE A 106 5.89 22.70 3.47
C ILE A 106 5.75 23.47 4.79
N TYR A 107 4.92 22.96 5.71
CA TYR A 107 4.67 23.61 6.99
C TYR A 107 5.95 23.74 7.83
N PHE A 108 6.72 22.66 7.98
CA PHE A 108 7.98 22.69 8.74
C PHE A 108 9.06 23.55 8.08
N SER A 109 9.11 23.58 6.74
CA SER A 109 9.99 24.50 6.00
C SER A 109 9.65 25.95 6.32
N LYS A 110 8.37 26.34 6.24
CA LYS A 110 7.94 27.72 6.55
C LYS A 110 8.09 28.08 8.03
N ALA A 111 7.81 27.14 8.93
CA ALA A 111 8.00 27.35 10.37
C ALA A 111 9.47 27.60 10.74
N SER A 112 10.41 27.03 9.97
CA SER A 112 11.84 27.22 10.20
C SER A 112 12.40 28.58 9.77
N THR A 113 11.64 29.37 8.99
CA THR A 113 12.08 30.66 8.44
C THR A 113 11.42 31.88 9.09
N LEU A 114 10.48 31.69 10.02
CA LEU A 114 9.89 32.78 10.80
C LEU A 114 10.87 33.25 11.88
N PRO A 115 11.13 34.57 12.03
CA PRO A 115 11.91 35.07 13.15
C PRO A 115 11.20 34.75 14.47
N ALA A 116 11.99 34.38 15.48
CA ALA A 116 11.53 34.00 16.81
C ALA A 116 10.78 35.13 17.52
#